data_AF-A0A964LH27-F1
#
_entry.id   AF-A0A964LH27-F1
#
_cell.length_a   1.000
_cell.length_b   1.000
_cell.length_c   1.000
_cell.angle_alpha   90.00
_cell.angle_beta   90.00
_cell.angle_gamma   90.00
#
_symmetry.space_group_name_H-M   'P 1'
#
loop_
_entity.id
_entity.type
_entity.pdbx_description
1 polymer ?
#
loop_
_entity_poly.entity_id
_entity_poly.type
_entity_poly.pdbx_seq_one_letter_code
_entity_poly.pdbx_strand_id
1 'polypeptide(L)'
;MAKKTFKRIHRAGKLSPQEAARDREIRRKVMEEFPPLEVEADSPNLSDPLREAIGQSGKSVHRLAKQAKVSEIVLQQFLDGQRDLRLATAERLVQVLGLKLVAI
;
A
#
# COMPACT_ATOMS: atom_id res chain seq x y z
N MET A 1 -35.93 -16.08 12.38
CA MET A 1 -34.58 -16.43 12.87
C MET A 1 -34.51 -16.13 14.37
N ALA A 2 -34.02 -17.07 15.19
CA ALA A 2 -33.97 -16.91 16.65
C ALA A 2 -32.99 -15.81 17.07
N LYS A 3 -33.39 -14.95 18.01
CA LYS A 3 -32.60 -13.80 18.48
C LYS A 3 -31.45 -14.31 19.36
N LYS A 4 -30.22 -14.30 18.85
CA LYS A 4 -29.02 -14.68 19.64
C LYS A 4 -28.66 -13.54 20.60
N THR A 5 -28.61 -13.82 21.90
CA THR A 5 -28.14 -12.90 22.93
C THR A 5 -26.62 -13.00 23.06
N PHE A 6 -25.93 -11.90 22.78
CA PHE A 6 -24.47 -11.82 22.94
C PHE A 6 -24.15 -11.07 24.24
N LYS A 7 -23.24 -11.62 25.05
CA LYS A 7 -22.66 -10.93 26.22
C LYS A 7 -21.19 -10.63 25.93
N ARG A 8 -20.80 -9.36 26.09
CA ARG A 8 -19.40 -8.96 25.98
C ARG A 8 -18.68 -9.28 27.28
N ILE A 9 -17.59 -10.05 27.20
CA ILE A 9 -16.80 -10.45 28.37
C ILE A 9 -15.46 -9.72 28.29
N HIS A 10 -15.13 -8.94 29.31
CA HIS A 10 -13.82 -8.33 29.49
C HIS A 10 -13.03 -9.16 30.50
N ARG A 11 -11.84 -9.63 30.13
CA ARG A 11 -10.98 -10.46 30.99
C ARG A 11 -9.76 -9.65 31.42
N ALA A 12 -9.46 -9.65 32.73
CA ALA A 12 -8.40 -8.83 33.33
C ALA A 12 -7.03 -9.54 33.45
N GLY A 13 -6.90 -10.80 33.01
CA GLY A 13 -5.70 -11.62 33.22
C GLY A 13 -5.32 -12.55 32.06
N LYS A 14 -4.24 -13.32 32.23
CA LYS A 14 -3.77 -14.32 31.25
C LYS A 14 -4.77 -15.49 31.18
N LEU A 15 -4.99 -16.04 29.98
CA LEU A 15 -5.87 -17.19 29.78
C LEU A 15 -5.32 -18.42 30.49
N SER A 16 -6.21 -19.20 31.10
CA SER A 16 -5.87 -20.55 31.56
C SER A 16 -5.52 -21.46 30.37
N PRO A 17 -4.82 -22.58 30.61
CA PRO A 17 -4.47 -23.53 29.54
C PRO A 17 -5.68 -24.07 28.77
N GLN A 18 -6.79 -24.31 29.47
CA GLN A 18 -8.04 -24.80 28.87
C GLN A 18 -8.71 -23.74 27.98
N GLU A 19 -8.75 -22.49 28.45
CA GLU A 19 -9.30 -21.39 27.65
C GLU A 19 -8.42 -21.10 26.44
N ALA A 20 -7.10 -21.19 26.57
CA ALA A 20 -6.17 -21.05 25.46
C ALA A 20 -6.38 -22.15 24.40
N ALA A 21 -6.63 -23.39 24.81
CA ALA A 21 -6.94 -24.49 23.89
C ALA A 21 -8.25 -24.25 23.14
N ARG A 22 -9.29 -23.79 23.85
CA ARG A 22 -10.58 -23.41 23.26
C ARG A 22 -10.45 -22.25 22.27
N ASP A 23 -9.69 -21.22 22.62
CA ASP A 23 -9.42 -20.09 21.74
C ASP A 23 -8.69 -20.53 20.46
N ARG A 24 -7.73 -21.46 20.55
CA ARG A 24 -7.07 -22.03 19.37
C ARG A 24 -8.04 -22.76 18.46
N GLU A 25 -8.94 -23.56 19.03
CA GLU A 25 -9.96 -24.29 18.26
C GLU A 25 -10.94 -23.32 17.58
N ILE A 26 -11.38 -22.28 18.28
CA ILE A 26 -12.23 -21.23 17.71
C ILE A 26 -11.49 -20.53 16.56
N ARG A 27 -10.23 -20.12 16.76
CA ARG A 27 -9.43 -19.49 15.69
C ARG A 27 -9.30 -20.39 14.47
N ARG A 28 -9.07 -21.70 14.66
CA ARG A 28 -9.01 -22.66 13.55
C ARG A 28 -10.31 -22.68 12.77
N LYS A 29 -11.45 -22.84 13.44
CA LYS A 29 -12.78 -22.82 12.80
C LYS A 29 -13.06 -21.51 12.09
N VAL A 30 -12.71 -20.38 12.71
CA VAL A 30 -12.86 -19.06 12.10
C VAL A 30 -11.99 -18.92 10.86
N MET A 31 -10.75 -19.40 10.87
CA MET A 31 -9.89 -19.38 9.67
C MET A 31 -10.40 -20.31 8.56
N GLU A 32 -10.99 -21.45 8.91
CA GLU A 32 -11.58 -22.38 7.92
C GLU A 32 -12.85 -21.80 7.29
N GLU A 33 -13.72 -21.16 8.07
CA GLU A 33 -15.00 -20.60 7.60
C GLU A 33 -14.82 -19.22 6.95
N PHE A 34 -13.88 -18.43 7.46
CA PHE A 34 -13.56 -17.08 7.02
C PHE A 34 -12.04 -16.99 6.78
N PRO A 35 -11.53 -17.64 5.71
CA PRO A 35 -10.14 -17.46 5.34
C PRO A 35 -9.87 -15.97 5.12
N PRO A 36 -8.67 -15.47 5.48
CA PRO A 36 -8.28 -14.11 5.12
C PRO A 36 -8.50 -13.92 3.61
N LEU A 37 -9.05 -12.76 3.24
CA LEU A 37 -9.11 -12.38 1.83
C LEU A 37 -7.68 -12.45 1.28
N GLU A 38 -7.50 -13.20 0.20
CA GLU A 38 -6.26 -13.15 -0.56
C GLU A 38 -6.10 -11.71 -1.03
N VAL A 39 -4.99 -11.09 -0.65
CA VAL A 39 -4.64 -9.78 -1.19
C VAL A 39 -4.25 -10.06 -2.63
N GLU A 40 -5.17 -9.78 -3.56
CA GLU A 40 -4.83 -9.79 -4.98
C GLU A 40 -3.59 -8.91 -5.14
N ALA A 41 -2.58 -9.42 -5.85
CA ALA A 41 -1.37 -8.65 -6.12
C ALA A 41 -1.80 -7.30 -6.70
N ASP A 42 -1.36 -6.22 -6.06
CA ASP A 42 -1.72 -4.86 -6.47
C ASP A 42 -1.51 -4.75 -7.98
N SER A 43 -2.56 -4.29 -8.68
CA SER A 43 -2.49 -4.00 -10.11
C SER A 43 -1.26 -3.14 -10.41
N PRO A 44 -0.66 -3.20 -11.61
CA PRO A 44 0.54 -2.42 -11.92
C PRO A 44 0.31 -0.94 -11.61
N ASN A 45 1.00 -0.47 -10.57
CA ASN A 45 0.85 0.87 -10.04
C ASN A 45 1.66 1.84 -10.90
N LEU A 46 1.12 3.02 -11.21
CA LEU A 46 1.79 4.07 -12.00
C LEU A 46 3.19 4.45 -11.45
N SER A 47 3.38 4.27 -10.14
CA SER A 47 4.62 4.62 -9.44
C SER A 47 5.85 3.91 -10.01
N ASP A 48 5.77 2.59 -10.25
CA ASP A 48 6.95 1.82 -10.64
C ASP A 48 7.43 2.15 -12.06
N PRO A 49 6.56 2.17 -13.09
CA PRO A 49 6.94 2.62 -14.43
C PRO A 49 7.47 4.06 -14.43
N LEU A 50 6.93 4.94 -13.59
CA LEU A 50 7.41 6.32 -13.49
C LEU A 50 8.82 6.39 -12.87
N ARG A 51 9.10 5.62 -11.82
CA ARG A 51 10.45 5.53 -11.22
C ARG A 51 11.45 4.97 -12.22
N GLU A 52 11.07 3.92 -12.93
CA GLU A 52 11.91 3.31 -13.96
C GLU A 52 12.21 4.32 -15.08
N ALA A 53 11.20 5.02 -15.58
CA ALA A 53 11.38 6.03 -16.62
C ALA A 53 12.27 7.20 -16.17
N ILE A 54 12.18 7.60 -14.89
CA ILE A 54 13.10 8.60 -14.31
C ILE A 54 14.54 8.07 -14.31
N GLY A 55 14.75 6.81 -13.88
CA GLY A 55 16.07 6.18 -13.88
C GLY A 55 16.68 6.04 -15.27
N GLN A 56 15.86 5.70 -16.27
CA GLN A 56 16.28 5.54 -17.66
C GLN A 56 16.51 6.87 -18.38
N SER A 57 16.02 8.00 -17.85
CA SER A 57 16.10 9.29 -18.53
C SER A 57 17.53 9.86 -18.61
N GLY A 58 18.48 9.32 -17.85
CA GLY A 58 19.87 9.82 -17.77
C GLY A 58 20.02 11.25 -17.23
N LYS A 59 18.94 11.84 -16.66
CA LYS A 59 18.94 13.19 -16.08
C LYS A 59 19.12 13.05 -14.57
N SER A 60 19.89 13.95 -13.95
CA SER A 60 19.94 14.01 -12.50
C SER A 60 18.58 14.41 -11.90
N VAL A 61 18.32 13.93 -10.67
CA VAL A 61 17.10 14.28 -9.91
C VAL A 61 16.93 15.79 -9.81
N HIS A 62 18.00 16.51 -9.49
CA HIS A 62 18.03 17.98 -9.50
C HIS A 62 17.52 18.59 -10.82
N ARG A 63 18.04 18.09 -11.96
CA ARG A 63 17.68 18.61 -13.29
C ARG A 63 16.22 18.32 -13.62
N LEU A 64 15.72 17.12 -13.30
CA LEU A 64 14.32 16.76 -13.46
C LEU A 64 13.41 17.63 -12.58
N ALA A 65 13.75 17.78 -11.31
CA ALA A 65 12.99 18.60 -10.37
C ALA A 65 12.88 20.05 -10.84
N LYS A 66 13.99 20.63 -11.30
CA LYS A 66 14.04 21.98 -11.87
C LYS A 66 13.20 22.12 -13.15
N GLN A 67 13.31 21.16 -14.07
CA GLN A 67 12.54 21.18 -15.32
C GLN A 67 11.03 21.01 -15.07
N ALA A 68 10.65 20.10 -14.17
CA ALA A 68 9.26 19.84 -13.83
C ALA A 68 8.68 20.86 -12.83
N LYS A 69 9.49 21.81 -12.34
CA LYS A 69 9.11 22.81 -11.32
C LYS A 69 8.50 22.14 -10.08
N VAL A 70 9.20 21.13 -9.56
CA VAL A 70 8.84 20.36 -8.37
C VAL A 70 9.98 20.38 -7.37
N SER A 71 9.68 20.15 -6.10
CA SER A 71 10.72 20.08 -5.06
C SER A 71 11.59 18.84 -5.28
N GLU A 72 12.91 19.04 -5.28
CA GLU A 72 13.88 17.96 -5.38
C GLU A 72 13.76 16.97 -4.21
N ILE A 73 13.51 17.46 -2.99
CA ILE A 73 13.30 16.62 -1.81
C ILE A 73 12.07 15.73 -2.01
N VAL A 74 10.99 16.27 -2.58
CA VAL A 74 9.76 15.49 -2.85
C VAL A 74 10.03 14.43 -3.91
N LEU A 75 10.80 14.77 -4.95
CA LEU A 75 11.15 13.81 -5.99
C LEU A 75 12.05 12.69 -5.43
N GLN A 76 13.02 13.02 -4.59
CA GLN A 76 13.90 12.05 -3.94
C GLN A 76 13.11 11.10 -3.03
N GLN A 77 12.25 11.63 -2.16
CA GLN A 77 11.38 10.82 -1.29
C GLN A 77 10.47 9.87 -2.07
N PHE A 78 10.00 10.30 -3.26
CA PHE A 78 9.23 9.44 -4.14
C PHE A 78 10.07 8.30 -4.72
N LEU A 79 11.27 8.59 -5.21
CA LEU A 79 12.19 7.56 -5.73
C LEU A 79 12.55 6.54 -4.65
N ASP A 80 12.78 7.02 -3.42
CA ASP A 80 13.11 6.20 -2.25
C ASP A 80 11.89 5.42 -1.69
N GLY A 81 10.69 5.65 -2.23
CA GLY A 81 9.46 5.00 -1.77
C GLY A 81 8.95 5.46 -0.41
N GLN A 82 9.47 6.58 0.11
CA GLN A 82 9.01 7.16 1.37
C GLN A 82 7.71 7.94 1.23
N ARG A 83 7.34 8.33 0.01
CA ARG A 83 6.19 9.19 -0.24
C ARG A 83 5.62 9.04 -1.65
N ASP A 84 4.29 9.18 -1.78
CA ASP A 84 3.61 9.26 -3.07
C ASP A 84 3.65 10.67 -3.69
N LEU A 85 3.54 10.73 -5.03
CA LEU A 85 3.37 11.97 -5.75
C LEU A 85 1.90 12.33 -5.94
N ARG A 86 1.61 13.63 -5.88
CA ARG A 86 0.34 14.15 -6.37
C ARG A 86 0.28 13.98 -7.88
N LEU A 87 -0.90 13.67 -8.42
CA LEU A 87 -1.10 13.49 -9.86
C LEU A 87 -0.58 14.68 -10.70
N ALA A 88 -0.86 15.92 -10.27
CA ALA A 88 -0.37 17.12 -10.93
C ALA A 88 1.18 17.20 -10.99
N THR A 89 1.89 16.62 -10.02
CA THR A 89 3.35 16.51 -10.04
C THR A 89 3.80 15.43 -11.02
N ALA A 90 3.13 14.28 -11.02
CA ALA A 90 3.39 13.21 -11.96
C ALA A 90 3.20 13.67 -13.42
N GLU A 91 2.14 14.44 -13.71
CA GLU A 91 1.89 15.02 -15.05
C GLU A 91 3.06 15.89 -15.53
N ARG A 92 3.59 16.76 -14.66
CA ARG A 92 4.74 17.62 -15.01
C ARG A 92 6.00 16.80 -15.29
N LEU A 93 6.23 15.74 -14.53
CA LEU A 93 7.37 14.83 -14.76
C LEU A 93 7.21 14.09 -16.10
N VAL A 94 6.03 13.54 -16.36
CA VAL A 94 5.68 12.85 -17.60
C VAL A 94 5.88 13.78 -18.82
N GLN A 95 5.49 15.05 -18.74
CA GLN A 95 5.77 16.05 -19.78
C GLN A 95 7.27 16.28 -20.02
N VAL A 96 8.06 16.41 -18.95
CA VAL A 96 9.53 16.61 -19.03
C VAL A 96 10.27 15.37 -19.56
N LEU A 97 9.70 14.19 -19.32
CA LEU A 97 10.20 12.91 -19.81
C LEU A 97 9.71 12.57 -21.22
N GLY A 98 8.76 13.33 -21.77
CA GLY A 98 8.18 13.04 -23.10
C GLY A 98 7.30 11.80 -23.13
N LEU A 99 6.67 11.47 -21.99
CA LEU A 99 5.83 10.29 -21.82
C LEU A 99 4.34 10.66 -21.91
N LYS A 100 3.50 9.64 -22.04
CA LYS A 100 2.03 9.77 -21.95
C LYS A 100 1.45 8.61 -21.15
N LEU A 101 0.38 8.88 -20.41
CA LEU A 101 -0.37 7.85 -19.70
C LEU A 101 -1.32 7.17 -20.69
N VAL A 102 -1.33 5.84 -20.71
CA VAL A 102 -2.20 5.02 -21.57
C VAL A 102 -2.90 3.97 -20.70
N ALA A 103 -4.15 3.65 -21.03
CA ALA A 103 -4.83 2.51 -20.42
C ALA A 103 -4.17 1.22 -20.90
N ILE A 104 -4.08 0.24 -19.99
CA ILE A 104 -3.62 -1.12 -20.27
C ILE A 104 -4.81 -1.94 -20.73
#